data_AF-A0A9D6G5K8-F1
#
_entry.id   AF-A0A9D6G5K8-F1
#
_cell.length_a   1.000
_cell.length_b   1.000
_cell.length_c   1.000
_cell.angle_alpha   90.00
_cell.angle_beta   90.00
_cell.angle_gamma   90.00
#
_symmetry.space_group_name_H-M   'P 1'
#
loop_
_entity.id
_entity.type
_entity.pdbx_description
1 polymer ?
#
loop_
_entity_poly.entity_id
_entity_poly.type
_entity_poly.pdbx_seq_one_letter_code
_entity_poly.pdbx_strand_id
1 'polypeptide(L)' 'MTEAEFRQFAAQGFNRVPLVLETFADLETPLSVYLKLANRPNTYLLESV' A
#
# COMPACT_ATOMS: atom_id res chain seq x y z
N MET A 1 9.12 8.34 3.37
CA MET A 1 8.69 9.74 3.20
C MET A 1 8.52 10.39 4.55
N THR A 2 9.00 11.62 4.70
CA THR A 2 8.81 12.47 5.89
C THR A 2 7.58 13.36 5.74
N GLU A 3 7.10 13.91 6.86
CA GLU A 3 5.97 14.85 6.84
C GLU A 3 6.26 16.10 6.00
N ALA A 4 7.49 16.60 6.01
CA ALA A 4 7.90 17.76 5.23
C ALA A 4 7.77 17.51 3.72
N GLU A 5 8.24 16.35 3.25
CA GLU A 5 8.11 15.93 1.84
C GLU A 5 6.64 15.80 1.43
N PHE A 6 5.80 15.20 2.27
CA PHE A 6 4.35 15.11 2.01
C PHE A 6 3.69 16.49 1.85
N ARG A 7 3.99 17.42 2.77
CA ARG A 7 3.48 18.80 2.72
C ARG A 7 3.98 19.54 1.49
N GLN A 8 5.21 19.29 1.05
CA GLN A 8 5.76 19.86 -0.17
C GLN A 8 5.00 19.39 -1.42
N PHE A 9 4.62 18.11 -1.50
CA PHE A 9 3.79 17.61 -2.61
C PHE A 9 2.38 18.21 -2.57
N ALA A 10 1.76 18.32 -1.39
CA ALA A 10 0.46 18.98 -1.26
C ALA A 10 0.51 20.45 -1.74
N ALA A 11 1.56 21.19 -1.38
CA ALA A 11 1.77 22.58 -1.80
C ALA A 11 1.98 22.73 -3.32
N GLN A 12 2.48 21.69 -3.99
CA GLN A 12 2.59 21.65 -5.47
C GLN A 12 1.25 21.40 -6.17
N GLY A 13 0.15 21.17 -5.43
CA GLY A 13 -1.18 20.96 -5.98
C GLY A 13 -1.53 19.49 -6.25
N PHE A 14 -0.71 18.53 -5.80
CA PHE A 14 -1.07 17.11 -5.89
C PHE A 14 -2.22 16.77 -4.94
N ASN A 15 -3.31 16.21 -5.48
CA ASN A 15 -4.50 15.85 -4.72
C ASN A 15 -4.43 14.44 -4.11
N ARG A 16 -3.44 13.63 -4.49
CA ARG A 16 -3.17 12.27 -3.98
C ARG A 16 -1.67 12.06 -3.87
N VAL A 17 -1.19 11.85 -2.65
CA VAL A 17 0.22 11.59 -2.37
C VAL A 17 0.31 10.26 -1.61
N PRO A 18 0.91 9.21 -2.19
CA PRO A 18 0.97 7.90 -1.54
C PRO A 18 1.95 7.88 -0.37
N LEU A 19 1.53 7.29 0.76
CA LEU A 19 2.44 6.90 1.84
C LEU A 19 2.75 5.42 1.66
N VAL A 20 4.02 5.09 1.43
CA VAL A 20 4.46 3.70 1.21
C VAL A 20 5.39 3.28 2.35
N LEU A 21 5.22 2.05 2.83
CA LEU A 21 6.11 1.35 3.73
C LEU A 21 6.44 -0.01 3.13
N GLU A 22 7.72 -0.36 3.12
CA GLU A 22 8.20 -1.68 2.72
C GLU A 22 8.51 -2.52 3.96
N THR A 23 8.24 -3.83 3.89
CA THR A 23 8.46 -4.77 5.00
C THR A 23 8.80 -6.16 4.47
N PHE A 24 9.36 -7.02 5.32
CA PHE A 24 9.73 -8.39 4.96
C PHE A 24 8.49 -9.25 4.77
N ALA A 25 8.48 -10.07 3.72
CA ALA A 25 7.38 -10.97 3.38
C ALA A 25 7.88 -12.32 2.83
N ASP A 26 9.11 -12.71 3.15
CA ASP A 26 9.80 -13.87 2.55
C ASP A 26 9.07 -15.21 2.78
N LEU A 27 8.23 -15.28 3.82
CA LEU A 27 7.42 -16.45 4.17
C LEU A 27 5.93 -16.30 3.79
N GLU A 28 5.59 -15.28 3.03
CA GLU A 28 4.24 -15.00 2.57
C GLU A 28 4.09 -15.31 1.08
N THR A 29 2.89 -15.73 0.69
CA THR A 29 2.42 -15.74 -0.68
C THR A 29 1.41 -14.60 -0.88
N PRO A 30 1.11 -14.16 -2.11
CA PRO A 30 0.08 -13.14 -2.30
C PRO A 30 -1.27 -13.53 -1.66
N LEU A 31 -1.64 -14.81 -1.73
CA LEU A 31 -2.84 -15.34 -1.04
C LEU A 31 -2.72 -15.26 0.48
N SER A 32 -1.59 -15.62 1.10
CA SER A 32 -1.46 -15.57 2.56
C SER A 32 -1.53 -14.12 3.07
N VAL A 33 -0.95 -13.17 2.34
CA VAL A 33 -1.06 -11.73 2.65
C VAL A 33 -2.52 -11.26 2.54
N TYR A 34 -3.21 -11.63 1.46
CA TYR A 34 -4.63 -11.26 1.29
C TYR A 34 -5.49 -11.79 2.44
N LEU A 35 -5.28 -13.05 2.84
CA LEU A 35 -6.01 -13.65 3.96
C LEU A 35 -5.77 -12.92 5.27
N LYS A 36 -4.54 -12.44 5.50
CA LYS A 36 -4.15 -11.71 6.72
C LYS A 36 -4.67 -10.26 6.75
N LEU A 37 -4.65 -9.56 5.62
CA LEU A 37 -4.89 -8.11 5.58
C LEU A 37 -6.28 -7.71 5.05
N ALA A 38 -6.90 -8.56 4.23
CA ALA A 38 -7.96 -8.12 3.33
C ALA A 38 -9.15 -9.09 3.21
N ASN A 39 -9.21 -10.23 3.89
CA ASN A 39 -10.32 -11.19 3.75
C ASN A 39 -11.66 -10.71 4.37
N ARG A 40 -12.30 -9.71 3.74
CA ARG A 40 -13.55 -9.05 4.16
C ARG A 40 -14.25 -8.42 2.93
N PRO A 41 -15.52 -7.99 3.02
CA PRO A 41 -16.20 -7.37 1.88
C PRO A 41 -15.45 -6.16 1.30
N ASN A 42 -15.57 -5.97 -0.02
CA ASN A 42 -14.95 -4.88 -0.79
C ASN A 42 -13.41 -4.88 -0.82
N THR A 43 -12.81 -6.07 -0.82
CA THR A 43 -11.37 -6.25 -1.04
C THR A 43 -11.11 -7.14 -2.24
N TYR A 44 -9.88 -7.10 -2.75
CA TYR A 44 -9.50 -7.82 -3.97
C TYR A 44 -8.08 -8.39 -3.87
N LEU A 45 -7.88 -9.53 -4.52
CA LEU A 45 -6.58 -10.13 -4.83
C LEU A 45 -6.49 -10.19 -6.36
N LEU A 46 -5.43 -9.61 -6.93
CA LEU A 46 -5.19 -9.60 -8.37
C LEU A 46 -3.82 -10.25 -8.62
N GLU A 47 -3.79 -11.38 -9.32
CA GLU A 47 -2.58 -12.13 -9.66
C GLU A 47 -2.56 -12.44 -11.17
N SER A 48 -1.38 -12.52 -11.78
CA SER A 48 -1.16 -12.91 -13.17
C SER A 48 -0.03 -13.94 -13.23
N VAL A 49 -0.24 -15.04 -13.96
CA VAL A 49 0.70 -16.17 -14.09
C VAL A 49 1.27 -16.31 -15.49
#